data_AF-A0A2D7GEH3-F1
#
_entry.id   AF-A0A2D7GEH3-F1
#
_cell.length_a   1.000
_cell.length_b   1.000
_cell.length_c   1.000
_cell.angle_alpha   90.00
_cell.angle_beta   90.00
_cell.angle_gamma   90.00
#
_symmetry.space_group_name_H-M   'P 1'
#
loop_
_entity.id
_entity.type
_entity.pdbx_description
1 polymer ?
#
loop_
_entity_poly.entity_id
_entity_poly.type
_entity_poly.pdbx_seq_one_letter_code
_entity_poly.pdbx_strand_id
1 'polypeptide(L)'
;MIQKSKRNKIFIFFSIIFLILFFILNKKNIFVFFDNIQTIKNMSLLLANNKNKKKELLEKIDDFENKKEFRELIIKEKLFFKHKSEKVIFYNLDD
;
A
#
# COMPACT_ATOMS: atom_id res chain seq x y z
N MET A 1 -43.72 -35.37 35.26
CA MET A 1 -42.26 -35.16 35.47
C MET A 1 -41.47 -34.88 34.19
N ILE A 2 -41.70 -35.64 33.10
CA ILE A 2 -40.92 -35.56 31.85
C ILE A 2 -40.97 -34.18 31.16
N GLN A 3 -42.13 -33.50 31.15
CA GLN A 3 -42.25 -32.15 30.57
C GLN A 3 -41.46 -31.07 31.33
N LYS A 4 -41.32 -31.19 32.67
CA LYS A 4 -40.51 -30.27 33.49
C LYS A 4 -39.02 -30.38 33.15
N SER A 5 -38.52 -31.60 32.95
CA SER A 5 -37.13 -31.86 32.54
C SER A 5 -36.80 -31.28 31.16
N LYS A 6 -37.70 -31.44 30.17
CA LYS A 6 -37.52 -30.88 28.81
C LYS A 6 -37.50 -29.34 28.82
N ARG A 7 -38.37 -28.69 29.60
CA ARG A 7 -38.38 -27.22 29.76
C ARG A 7 -37.06 -26.69 30.34
N ASN A 8 -36.50 -27.37 31.34
CA ASN A 8 -35.22 -26.96 31.94
C ASN A 8 -34.05 -27.06 30.95
N LYS A 9 -34.01 -28.12 30.12
CA LYS A 9 -32.97 -28.26 29.08
C LYS A 9 -33.04 -27.15 28.02
N ILE A 10 -34.25 -26.79 27.59
CA ILE A 10 -34.48 -25.70 26.65
C ILE A 10 -34.06 -24.35 27.24
N PHE A 11 -34.40 -24.10 28.52
CA PHE A 11 -34.00 -22.89 29.22
C PHE A 11 -32.48 -22.76 29.33
N ILE A 12 -31.79 -23.85 29.69
CA ILE A 12 -30.32 -23.89 29.75
C ILE A 12 -29.71 -23.60 28.37
N PHE A 13 -30.25 -24.21 27.32
CA PHE A 13 -29.79 -23.99 25.95
C PHE A 13 -29.93 -22.52 25.52
N PHE A 14 -31.09 -21.91 25.76
CA PHE A 14 -31.30 -20.49 25.47
C PHE A 14 -30.40 -19.58 26.32
N SER A 15 -30.17 -19.93 27.59
CA SER A 15 -29.29 -19.17 28.47
C SER A 15 -27.83 -19.18 27.97
N ILE A 16 -27.36 -20.31 27.44
CA ILE A 16 -26.02 -20.42 26.84
C ILE A 16 -25.92 -19.56 25.58
N ILE A 17 -26.93 -19.61 24.70
CA ILE A 17 -26.98 -18.78 23.49
C ILE A 17 -26.96 -17.30 23.86
N PHE A 18 -27.74 -16.89 24.86
CA PHE A 18 -27.81 -15.50 25.29
C PHE A 18 -26.48 -15.01 25.87
N LEU A 19 -25.76 -15.87 26.60
CA LEU A 19 -24.41 -15.60 27.09
C LEU A 19 -23.44 -15.38 25.93
N ILE A 20 -23.45 -16.26 24.93
CA ILE A 20 -22.58 -16.14 23.74
C ILE A 20 -22.88 -14.82 23.00
N LEU A 21 -24.16 -14.53 22.77
CA LEU A 21 -24.58 -13.28 22.13
C LEU A 21 -24.16 -12.06 22.94
N PHE A 22 -24.28 -12.09 24.27
CA PHE A 22 -23.84 -11.00 25.15
C PHE A 22 -22.32 -10.74 25.05
N PHE A 23 -21.51 -11.79 24.98
CA PHE A 23 -20.06 -11.65 24.79
C PHE A 23 -19.70 -11.08 23.42
N ILE A 24 -20.39 -11.51 22.37
CA ILE A 24 -20.16 -11.02 21.00
C ILE A 24 -20.65 -9.56 20.84
N LEU A 25 -21.82 -9.25 21.38
CA LEU A 25 -22.46 -7.93 21.31
C LEU A 25 -21.97 -6.97 22.40
N ASN A 26 -20.89 -7.31 23.12
CA ASN A 26 -20.32 -6.40 24.09
C ASN A 26 -19.92 -5.10 23.36
N LYS A 27 -20.31 -3.97 23.93
CA LYS A 27 -20.14 -2.62 23.36
C LYS A 27 -18.73 -2.42 22.80
N LYS A 28 -17.71 -2.83 23.54
CA LYS A 28 -16.29 -2.74 23.12
C LYS A 28 -16.00 -3.51 21.82
N ASN A 29 -16.52 -4.73 21.68
CA ASN A 29 -16.27 -5.57 20.50
C ASN A 29 -16.93 -5.00 19.25
N ILE A 30 -18.14 -4.45 19.40
CA ILE A 30 -18.88 -3.81 18.31
C ILE A 30 -18.14 -2.56 17.82
N PHE A 31 -17.71 -1.66 18.72
CA PHE A 31 -16.98 -0.44 18.33
C PHE A 31 -15.66 -0.76 17.62
N VAL A 32 -14.87 -1.71 18.16
CA VAL A 32 -13.63 -2.17 17.53
C VAL A 32 -13.88 -2.73 16.12
N PHE A 33 -14.99 -3.44 15.91
CA PHE A 33 -15.34 -3.95 14.59
C PHE A 33 -15.61 -2.82 13.58
N PHE A 34 -16.37 -1.79 13.98
CA PHE A 34 -16.63 -0.62 13.14
C PHE A 34 -15.36 0.19 12.86
N ASP A 35 -14.52 0.41 13.87
CA ASP A 35 -13.25 1.13 13.74
C ASP A 35 -12.30 0.41 12.77
N ASN A 36 -12.25 -0.92 12.85
CA ASN A 36 -11.45 -1.74 11.94
C ASN A 36 -11.98 -1.68 10.51
N ILE A 37 -13.30 -1.73 10.29
CA ILE A 37 -13.90 -1.57 8.96
C ILE A 37 -13.51 -0.22 8.36
N GLN A 38 -13.62 0.85 9.14
CA GLN A 38 -13.27 2.19 8.68
C GLN A 38 -11.78 2.30 8.37
N THR A 39 -10.94 1.71 9.21
CA THR A 39 -9.48 1.67 9.02
C THR A 39 -9.11 0.94 7.72
N ILE A 40 -9.72 -0.23 7.47
CA ILE A 40 -9.50 -1.01 6.25
C ILE A 40 -9.90 -0.22 5.00
N LYS A 41 -11.05 0.47 5.05
CA LYS A 41 -11.52 1.31 3.95
C LYS A 41 -10.59 2.49 3.66
N ASN A 42 -10.06 3.12 4.71
CA ASN A 42 -9.10 4.21 4.54
C ASN A 42 -7.77 3.72 3.96
N MET A 43 -7.26 2.58 4.45
CA MET A 43 -6.03 1.97 3.93
C MET A 43 -6.16 1.56 2.47
N SER A 44 -7.31 1.01 2.05
CA SER A 44 -7.52 0.61 0.66
C SER A 44 -7.54 1.81 -0.29
N LEU A 45 -8.15 2.92 0.12
CA LEU A 45 -8.12 4.18 -0.63
C LEU A 45 -6.70 4.76 -0.75
N LEU A 46 -5.95 4.79 0.36
CA LEU A 46 -4.55 5.24 0.35
C LEU A 46 -3.68 4.38 -0.58
N LEU A 47 -3.89 3.07 -0.57
CA LEU A 47 -3.15 2.14 -1.41
C LEU A 47 -3.46 2.34 -2.90
N ALA A 48 -4.72 2.61 -3.26
CA ALA A 48 -5.11 2.96 -4.61
C ALA A 48 -4.46 4.28 -5.07
N ASN A 49 -4.48 5.31 -4.22
CA ASN A 49 -3.85 6.60 -4.53
C ASN A 49 -2.33 6.46 -4.71
N ASN A 50 -1.66 5.67 -3.88
CA ASN A 50 -0.22 5.43 -4.00
C ASN A 50 0.14 4.67 -5.28
N LYS A 51 -0.70 3.71 -5.72
CA LYS A 51 -0.53 3.04 -7.01
C LYS A 51 -0.61 4.02 -8.18
N ASN A 52 -1.57 4.95 -8.14
CA ASN A 52 -1.71 5.98 -9.18
C ASN A 52 -0.50 6.92 -9.21
N LYS A 53 -0.05 7.41 -8.04
CA LYS A 53 1.17 8.23 -7.94
C LYS A 53 2.41 7.51 -8.46
N LYS A 54 2.55 6.22 -8.14
CA LYS A 54 3.66 5.40 -8.66
C LYS A 54 3.62 5.34 -10.19
N LYS A 55 2.44 5.14 -10.78
CA LYS A 55 2.28 5.10 -12.23
C LYS A 55 2.67 6.43 -12.88
N GLU A 56 2.16 7.54 -12.35
CA GLU A 56 2.48 8.89 -12.84
C GLU A 56 3.99 9.19 -12.76
N LEU A 57 4.65 8.80 -11.67
CA LEU A 57 6.09 8.97 -11.51
C LEU A 57 6.88 8.12 -12.52
N LEU A 58 6.46 6.88 -12.75
CA LEU A 58 7.10 6.02 -13.75
C LEU A 58 6.97 6.58 -15.16
N GLU A 59 5.80 7.12 -15.51
CA GLU A 59 5.60 7.81 -16.80
C GLU A 59 6.54 9.02 -16.92
N LYS A 60 6.66 9.85 -15.88
CA LYS A 60 7.60 10.99 -15.88
C LYS A 60 9.07 10.58 -15.98
N ILE A 61 9.45 9.47 -15.33
CA ILE A 61 10.81 8.93 -15.42
C ILE A 61 11.06 8.44 -16.85
N ASP A 62 10.14 7.68 -17.42
CA ASP A 62 10.27 7.19 -18.80
C ASP A 62 10.35 8.34 -19.81
N ASP A 63 9.50 9.36 -19.65
CA ASP A 63 9.56 10.58 -20.45
C ASP A 63 10.93 11.27 -20.32
N PHE A 64 11.46 11.38 -19.10
CA PHE A 64 12.75 11.99 -18.83
C PHE A 64 13.91 11.19 -19.44
N GLU A 65 13.93 9.87 -19.24
CA GLU A 65 14.96 8.98 -19.80
C GLU A 65 14.93 8.98 -21.33
N ASN A 66 13.76 9.16 -21.93
CA ASN A 66 13.60 9.25 -23.37
C ASN A 66 13.83 10.65 -23.95
N LYS A 67 14.13 11.67 -23.13
CA LYS A 67 14.53 12.97 -23.68
C LYS A 67 15.85 12.85 -24.42
N LYS A 68 15.91 13.52 -25.58
CA LYS A 68 17.11 13.56 -26.43
C LYS A 68 18.33 14.06 -25.65
N GLU A 69 18.15 15.13 -24.86
CA GLU A 69 19.18 15.74 -24.02
C GLU A 69 19.76 14.76 -23.00
N PHE A 70 18.90 13.97 -22.33
CA PHE A 70 19.33 12.99 -21.36
C PHE A 70 20.06 11.82 -22.01
N ARG A 71 19.57 11.34 -23.16
CA ARG A 71 20.26 10.29 -23.93
C ARG A 71 21.61 10.76 -24.46
N GLU A 72 21.70 12.00 -24.94
CA GLU A 72 22.96 12.61 -25.38
C GLU A 72 23.95 12.75 -24.23
N LEU A 73 23.49 13.15 -23.04
CA LEU A 73 24.30 13.16 -21.81
C LEU A 73 24.82 11.77 -21.45
N ILE A 74 23.96 10.74 -21.42
CA ILE A 74 24.38 9.36 -21.12
C ILE A 74 25.38 8.84 -22.15
N ILE A 75 25.16 9.10 -23.44
CA ILE A 75 26.09 8.70 -24.51
C ILE A 75 27.44 9.42 -24.33
N LYS A 76 27.43 10.72 -24.01
CA LYS A 76 28.64 11.49 -23.76
C LYS A 76 29.42 10.97 -22.55
N GLU A 77 28.74 10.67 -21.45
CA GLU A 77 29.37 10.21 -20.20
C GLU A 77 29.81 8.74 -20.26
N LYS A 78 28.97 7.83 -20.79
CA LYS A 78 29.27 6.38 -20.79
C LYS A 78 30.08 5.93 -21.99
N LEU A 79 29.89 6.54 -23.16
CA LEU A 79 30.58 6.14 -24.40
C LEU A 79 31.74 7.09 -24.76
N PHE A 80 32.05 8.07 -23.90
CA PHE A 80 33.07 9.10 -24.14
C PHE A 80 32.95 9.78 -25.51
N PHE A 81 31.73 9.80 -26.06
CA PHE A 81 31.47 10.29 -27.40
C PHE A 81 31.52 11.82 -27.37
N LYS A 82 32.66 12.39 -27.78
CA LYS A 82 32.83 13.84 -27.89
C LYS A 82 32.28 14.32 -29.23
N HIS A 83 31.53 15.41 -29.21
CA HIS A 83 31.05 16.02 -30.45
C HIS A 83 32.26 16.56 -31.24
N LYS A 84 32.28 16.43 -32.58
CA LYS A 84 33.44 16.86 -33.40
C LYS A 84 33.84 18.33 -33.23
N SER A 85 32.93 19.17 -32.73
CA SER A 85 33.13 20.59 -32.46
C SER A 85 33.54 20.91 -31.01
N GLU A 86 33.60 19.92 -30.12
CA GLU A 86 34.01 20.14 -28.73
C GLU A 86 35.53 20.34 -28.62
N LYS A 87 35.93 21.48 -28.06
CA LYS A 87 37.32 21.71 -27.66
C LYS A 87 37.69 20.79 -26.50
N VAL A 88 38.63 19.87 -26.74
CA VAL A 88 39.25 19.08 -25.69
C VAL A 88 40.39 19.90 -25.09
N ILE A 89 40.28 20.24 -23.81
CA ILE A 89 41.34 20.88 -23.05
C ILE A 89 42.17 19.76 -22.43
N PHE A 90 43.41 19.60 -22.91
CA PHE A 90 44.40 18.75 -22.26
C PHE A 90 45.21 19.62 -21.30
N TYR A 91 45.28 19.20 -20.04
CA TYR A 91 46.18 19.78 -19.07
C TYR A 91 47.50 19.00 -19.16
N ASN A 92 48.61 19.70 -19.34
CA ASN A 92 49.90 19.11 -19.05
C ASN A 92 49.98 18.94 -17.53
N LEU A 93 50.12 17.70 -17.09
CA LEU A 93 50.55 17.42 -15.73
C LEU A 93 52.07 17.60 -15.76
N ASP A 94 52.58 18.57 -15.03
CA ASP A 94 54.03 18.69 -14.81
C ASP A 94 54.48 17.42 -14.05
N ASP A 95 55.50 16.73 -14.57
CA ASP A 95 56.08 15.50 -14.01
C ASP A 95 56.62 15.68 -12.57
#